data_AF-A0A2S3YVN7-F1
#
_entry.id   AF-A0A2S3YVN7-F1
#
_cell.length_a   1.000
_cell.length_b   1.000
_cell.length_c   1.000
_cell.angle_alpha   90.00
_cell.angle_beta   90.00
_cell.angle_gamma   90.00
#
_symmetry.space_group_name_H-M   'P 1'
#
loop_
_entity.id
_entity.type
_entity.pdbx_description
1 polymer ?
#
loop_
_entity_poly.entity_id
_entity_poly.type
_entity_poly.pdbx_seq_one_letter_code
_entity_poly.pdbx_strand_id
1 'polypeptide(L)'
;MMQINRRAILGAIATAAAPIKVGSASVASASTLDERIAAAKEELIACLSERFGASPEVVQCERFISVFVPLPPESVQYSVPGFYEIEGKHSNGNRWCTTLWLERVDYKTVPGFYYRAESRWKGRLEKMIKLKPHQIRIVRKHDEYAAVHGPPEKL
;
A
#
# COMPACT_ATOMS: atom_id res chain seq x y z
N MET A 1 29.58 -61.83 2.49
CA MET A 1 28.53 -61.97 3.51
C MET A 1 28.72 -60.82 4.50
N MET A 2 27.66 -60.00 4.72
CA MET A 2 27.31 -59.15 5.89
C MET A 2 28.44 -58.61 6.83
N GLN A 3 28.43 -57.41 7.39
CA GLN A 3 27.38 -56.43 7.69
C GLN A 3 28.10 -55.16 8.17
N ILE A 4 27.64 -53.97 7.77
CA ILE A 4 28.05 -52.69 8.37
C ILE A 4 27.31 -52.55 9.70
N ASN A 5 28.01 -52.28 10.80
CA ASN A 5 27.40 -51.94 12.08
C ASN A 5 27.94 -50.61 12.63
N ARG A 6 27.00 -49.79 13.10
CA ARG A 6 27.13 -48.39 13.57
C ARG A 6 27.51 -48.31 15.06
N ARG A 7 27.88 -47.07 15.48
CA ARG A 7 27.90 -46.46 16.84
C ARG A 7 29.23 -46.65 17.61
N ALA A 8 29.77 -45.70 18.37
CA ALA A 8 29.37 -44.36 18.81
C ALA A 8 30.65 -43.59 19.20
N ILE A 9 30.72 -42.27 18.95
CA ILE A 9 31.65 -41.37 19.66
C ILE A 9 30.84 -40.18 20.16
N LEU A 10 30.56 -40.20 21.46
CA LEU A 10 30.05 -39.08 22.25
C LEU A 10 31.23 -38.61 23.10
N GLY A 11 31.50 -37.31 23.13
CA GLY A 11 32.35 -36.76 24.18
C GLY A 11 32.96 -35.39 23.89
N ALA A 12 32.28 -34.36 24.40
CA ALA A 12 32.83 -33.08 24.87
C ALA A 12 33.36 -32.08 23.82
N ILE A 13 32.49 -31.13 23.43
CA ILE A 13 32.93 -29.80 22.99
C ILE A 13 32.83 -28.89 24.22
N ALA A 14 33.98 -28.56 24.81
CA ALA A 14 34.07 -27.53 25.85
C ALA A 14 34.17 -26.17 25.16
N THR A 15 33.05 -25.44 25.07
CA THR A 15 33.07 -24.05 24.62
C THR A 15 33.41 -23.16 25.80
N ALA A 16 34.66 -22.68 25.85
CA ALA A 16 35.06 -21.63 26.77
C ALA A 16 34.32 -20.34 26.42
N ALA A 17 33.35 -19.94 27.25
CA ALA A 17 32.72 -18.63 27.16
C ALA A 17 33.66 -17.59 27.80
N ALA A 18 34.19 -16.67 26.99
CA ALA A 18 34.90 -15.50 27.49
C ALA A 18 33.90 -14.56 28.23
N PRO A 19 34.27 -13.97 29.38
CA PRO A 19 33.39 -13.07 30.10
C PRO A 19 33.21 -11.76 29.32
N ILE A 20 31.98 -11.46 28.94
CA ILE A 20 31.60 -10.16 28.39
C ILE A 20 31.77 -9.13 29.52
N LYS A 21 32.67 -8.16 29.30
CA LYS A 21 32.76 -6.95 30.13
C LYS A 21 31.41 -6.24 30.07
N VAL A 22 30.59 -6.41 31.11
CA VAL A 22 29.40 -5.57 31.32
C VAL A 22 29.92 -4.22 31.79
N GLY A 23 30.13 -3.32 30.83
CA GLY A 23 30.20 -1.90 31.14
C GLY A 23 28.87 -1.51 31.78
N SER A 24 28.94 -0.96 33.00
CA SER A 24 27.81 -0.39 33.72
C SER A 24 27.11 0.64 32.85
N ALA A 25 26.08 0.22 32.12
CA ALA A 25 25.15 1.13 31.49
C ALA A 25 24.43 1.87 32.62
N SER A 26 24.71 3.17 32.72
CA SER A 26 23.86 4.11 33.46
C SER A 26 22.41 3.79 33.13
N VAL A 27 21.64 3.39 34.14
CA VAL A 27 20.21 3.11 34.02
C VAL A 27 19.56 4.40 33.53
N ALA A 28 19.20 4.43 32.24
CA ALA A 28 18.40 5.49 31.68
C ALA A 28 17.09 5.56 32.46
N SER A 29 16.75 6.77 32.90
CA SER A 29 15.64 7.13 33.76
C SER A 29 14.38 6.33 33.43
N ALA A 30 13.71 5.82 34.48
CA ALA A 30 12.43 5.12 34.36
C ALA A 30 11.42 6.03 33.66
N SER A 31 11.32 5.91 32.34
CA SER A 31 10.33 6.63 31.55
C SER A 31 8.99 6.00 31.82
N THR A 32 8.00 6.83 32.07
CA THR A 32 6.62 6.37 32.22
C THR A 32 6.18 5.68 30.92
N LEU A 33 5.20 4.77 30.99
CA LEU A 33 4.68 4.10 29.80
C LEU A 33 4.21 5.12 28.74
N ASP A 34 3.62 6.21 29.20
CA ASP A 34 3.14 7.31 28.35
C ASP A 34 4.29 8.05 27.66
N GLU A 35 5.41 8.29 28.34
CA GLU A 35 6.61 8.87 27.73
C GLU A 35 7.18 7.96 26.64
N ARG A 36 7.18 6.64 26.86
CA ARG A 36 7.65 5.66 25.86
C ARG A 36 6.73 5.63 24.63
N ILE A 37 5.42 5.71 24.84
CA ILE A 37 4.43 5.78 23.76
C ILE A 37 4.59 7.08 22.97
N ALA A 38 4.78 8.22 23.65
CA ALA A 38 5.01 9.51 23.01
C ALA A 38 6.31 9.49 22.19
N ALA A 39 7.40 8.98 22.75
CA ALA A 39 8.68 8.88 22.04
C ALA A 39 8.58 8.00 20.78
N ALA A 40 7.96 6.82 20.89
CA ALA A 40 7.75 5.93 19.74
C ALA A 40 6.88 6.56 18.65
N LYS A 41 5.87 7.36 19.04
CA LYS A 41 5.04 8.10 18.10
C LYS A 41 5.86 9.15 17.35
N GLU A 42 6.64 9.98 18.05
CA GLU A 42 7.47 11.01 17.43
C GLU A 42 8.54 10.41 16.51
N GLU A 43 9.16 9.29 16.93
CA GLU A 43 10.11 8.56 16.10
C GLU A 43 9.46 8.04 14.80
N LEU A 44 8.26 7.46 14.91
CA LEU A 44 7.52 6.97 13.75
C LEU A 44 7.15 8.12 12.79
N ILE A 45 6.75 9.28 13.32
CA ILE A 45 6.49 10.48 12.52
C ILE A 45 7.77 10.93 11.80
N ALA A 46 8.90 10.99 12.49
CA ALA A 46 10.18 11.38 11.90
C ALA A 46 10.59 10.45 10.76
N CYS A 47 10.55 9.12 10.99
CA CYS A 47 10.89 8.13 9.96
C CYS A 47 9.98 8.22 8.73
N LEU A 48 8.67 8.39 8.93
CA LEU A 48 7.72 8.54 7.83
C LEU A 48 7.92 9.86 7.09
N SER A 49 8.21 10.95 7.79
CA SER A 49 8.52 12.26 7.20
C SER A 49 9.77 12.19 6.32
N GLU A 50 10.84 11.57 6.82
CA GLU A 50 12.10 11.40 6.10
C GLU A 50 11.90 10.52 4.85
N ARG A 51 11.20 9.40 5.00
CA ARG A 51 11.00 8.44 3.90
C ARG A 51 10.16 9.00 2.76
N PHE A 52 9.14 9.79 3.09
CA PHE A 52 8.10 10.19 2.13
C PHE A 52 8.12 11.69 1.79
N GLY A 53 9.00 12.48 2.43
CA GLY A 53 9.12 13.93 2.19
C GLY A 53 7.85 14.71 2.49
N ALA A 54 6.94 14.16 3.29
CA ALA A 54 5.61 14.70 3.57
C ALA A 54 5.30 14.57 5.06
N SER A 55 4.53 15.52 5.61
CA SER A 55 4.11 15.51 7.01
C SER A 55 3.07 14.40 7.24
N PRO A 56 3.34 13.41 8.10
CA PRO A 56 2.35 12.42 8.49
C PRO A 56 1.19 13.05 9.27
N GLU A 57 0.00 12.47 9.12
CA GLU A 57 -1.17 12.75 9.94
C GLU A 57 -1.28 11.72 11.07
N VAL A 58 -1.79 12.16 12.22
CA VAL A 58 -1.89 11.35 13.43
C VAL A 58 -3.35 11.32 13.90
N VAL A 59 -3.88 10.12 14.07
CA VAL A 59 -5.17 9.87 14.73
C VAL A 59 -4.90 9.09 16.01
N GLN A 60 -5.15 9.72 17.15
CA GLN A 60 -4.93 9.12 18.47
C GLN A 60 -6.25 8.94 19.21
N CYS A 61 -6.48 7.74 19.72
CA CYS A 61 -7.59 7.38 20.59
C CYS A 61 -7.04 6.66 21.84
N GLU A 62 -7.86 6.42 22.86
CA GLU A 62 -7.42 5.76 24.10
C GLU A 62 -6.78 4.38 23.88
N ARG A 63 -7.15 3.68 22.80
CA ARG A 63 -6.76 2.29 22.55
C ARG A 63 -5.74 2.11 21.42
N PHE A 64 -5.49 3.13 20.60
CA PHE A 64 -4.55 3.03 19.49
C PHE A 64 -4.07 4.40 19.01
N ILE A 65 -2.90 4.40 18.37
CA ILE A 65 -2.35 5.53 17.64
C ILE A 65 -2.17 5.08 16.19
N SER A 66 -2.73 5.84 15.26
CA SER A 66 -2.52 5.67 13.82
C SER A 66 -1.69 6.84 13.32
N VAL A 67 -0.59 6.53 12.63
CA VAL A 67 0.27 7.52 11.94
C VAL A 67 0.32 7.11 10.48
N PHE A 68 -0.08 8.01 9.59
CA PHE A 68 -0.13 7.73 8.15
C PHE A 68 0.33 8.94 7.36
N VAL A 69 0.94 8.71 6.20
CA VAL A 69 1.32 9.80 5.30
C VAL A 69 0.22 9.97 4.25
N PRO A 70 -0.44 11.14 4.15
CA PRO A 70 -1.43 11.41 3.14
C PRO A 70 -0.74 11.70 1.79
N LEU A 71 0.04 10.75 1.30
CA LEU A 71 0.57 10.83 -0.05
C LEU A 71 -0.56 10.52 -1.03
N PRO A 72 -0.77 11.37 -2.06
CA PRO A 72 -1.63 10.97 -3.16
C PRO A 72 -1.05 9.67 -3.73
N PRO A 73 -1.85 8.60 -3.86
CA PRO A 73 -1.36 7.34 -4.38
C PRO A 73 -0.60 7.57 -5.69
N GLU A 74 0.54 6.90 -5.84
CA GLU A 74 1.34 6.97 -7.06
C GLU A 74 0.44 6.67 -8.25
N SER A 75 0.46 7.53 -9.26
CA SER A 75 -0.39 7.31 -10.41
C SER A 75 0.06 6.06 -11.15
N VAL A 76 -0.74 5.01 -11.09
CA VAL A 76 -0.45 3.75 -11.78
C VAL A 76 -0.74 3.95 -13.27
N GLN A 77 0.17 3.50 -14.14
CA GLN A 77 -0.11 3.50 -15.58
C GLN A 77 -1.22 2.49 -15.91
N TYR A 78 -2.08 2.85 -16.87
CA TYR A 78 -3.04 1.90 -17.41
C TYR A 78 -2.31 0.68 -17.99
N SER A 79 -2.76 -0.52 -17.62
CA SER A 79 -2.19 -1.77 -18.13
C SER A 79 -3.14 -2.46 -19.09
N VAL A 80 -4.30 -2.88 -18.59
CA VAL A 80 -5.30 -3.67 -19.32
C VAL A 80 -6.73 -3.22 -18.98
N PRO A 81 -7.75 -3.58 -19.78
CA PRO A 81 -9.12 -3.26 -19.43
C PRO A 81 -9.51 -3.85 -18.07
N GLY A 82 -10.17 -3.06 -17.23
CA GLY A 82 -10.48 -3.46 -15.86
C GLY A 82 -11.00 -2.31 -15.00
N PHE A 83 -11.32 -2.60 -13.74
CA PHE A 83 -11.73 -1.55 -12.79
C PHE A 83 -10.51 -0.82 -12.25
N TYR A 84 -10.57 0.50 -12.32
CA TYR A 84 -9.56 1.39 -11.77
C TYR A 84 -10.22 2.42 -10.87
N GLU A 85 -9.59 2.67 -9.74
CA GLU A 85 -9.84 3.89 -9.00
C GLU A 85 -9.13 5.02 -9.74
N ILE A 86 -9.90 6.05 -10.07
CA ILE A 86 -9.42 7.20 -10.80
C ILE A 86 -9.88 8.48 -10.11
N GLU A 87 -9.05 9.50 -10.25
CA GLU A 87 -9.41 10.85 -9.86
C GLU A 87 -9.43 11.79 -11.06
N GLY A 88 -10.22 12.85 -10.96
CA GLY A 88 -10.23 13.94 -11.93
C GLY A 88 -10.56 15.26 -11.27
N LYS A 89 -10.59 16.32 -12.07
CA LYS A 89 -11.04 17.64 -11.64
C LYS A 89 -12.34 18.00 -12.36
N HIS A 90 -13.30 18.49 -11.59
CA HIS A 90 -14.46 19.18 -12.13
C HIS A 90 -14.06 20.56 -12.68
N SER A 91 -14.92 21.16 -13.51
CA SER A 91 -14.73 22.52 -14.02
C SER A 91 -14.70 23.58 -12.91
N ASN A 92 -15.35 23.33 -11.78
CA ASN A 92 -15.33 24.19 -10.59
C ASN A 92 -14.05 24.04 -9.73
N GLY A 93 -13.09 23.21 -10.16
CA GLY A 93 -11.82 23.00 -9.45
C GLY A 93 -11.83 21.88 -8.41
N ASN A 94 -13.02 21.38 -8.02
CA ASN A 94 -13.12 20.29 -7.05
C ASN A 94 -12.60 18.98 -7.64
N ARG A 95 -11.86 18.22 -6.83
CA ARG A 95 -11.42 16.87 -7.19
C ARG A 95 -12.57 15.89 -6.95
N TRP A 96 -12.66 14.89 -7.81
CA TRP A 96 -13.52 13.73 -7.60
C TRP A 96 -12.68 12.47 -7.69
N CYS A 97 -13.09 11.44 -6.95
CA CYS A 97 -12.50 10.11 -7.01
C CYS A 97 -13.63 9.09 -7.16
N THR A 98 -13.51 8.15 -8.10
CA THR A 98 -14.46 7.06 -8.26
C THR A 98 -13.80 5.82 -8.88
N THR A 99 -14.45 4.66 -8.77
CA THR A 99 -14.03 3.44 -9.45
C THR A 99 -14.84 3.26 -10.73
N LEU A 100 -14.17 3.12 -11.87
CA LEU A 100 -14.79 2.86 -13.16
C LEU A 100 -14.09 1.71 -13.87
N TRP A 101 -14.82 0.94 -14.67
CA TRP A 101 -14.19 0.04 -15.63
C TRP A 101 -13.65 0.86 -16.79
N LEU A 102 -12.35 0.76 -17.05
CA LEU A 102 -11.68 1.49 -18.13
C LEU A 102 -11.26 0.53 -19.24
N GLU A 103 -11.51 0.95 -20.47
CA GLU A 103 -10.95 0.36 -21.69
C GLU A 103 -10.33 1.47 -22.53
N ARG A 104 -9.07 1.29 -22.91
CA ARG A 104 -8.41 2.17 -23.86
C ARG A 104 -8.93 1.93 -25.27
N VAL A 105 -9.40 2.99 -25.92
CA VAL A 105 -9.86 2.97 -27.30
C VAL A 105 -9.09 4.02 -28.09
N ASP A 106 -8.35 3.58 -29.10
CA ASP A 106 -7.64 4.49 -29.99
C ASP A 106 -8.63 5.18 -30.96
N TYR A 107 -8.37 6.44 -31.28
CA TYR A 107 -9.20 7.16 -32.25
C TYR A 107 -8.94 6.63 -33.67
N LYS A 108 -10.01 6.47 -34.45
CA LYS A 108 -9.89 5.97 -35.83
C LYS A 108 -9.24 6.96 -36.80
N THR A 109 -9.38 8.25 -36.53
CA THR A 109 -9.11 9.32 -37.51
C THR A 109 -7.97 10.24 -37.11
N VAL A 110 -7.56 10.24 -35.84
CA VAL A 110 -6.49 11.11 -35.32
C VAL A 110 -5.57 10.30 -34.41
N PRO A 111 -4.27 10.63 -34.35
CA PRO A 111 -3.38 10.00 -33.37
C PRO A 111 -3.86 10.28 -31.93
N GLY A 112 -3.89 9.23 -31.11
CA GLY A 112 -4.26 9.31 -29.71
C GLY A 112 -5.35 8.32 -29.31
N PHE A 113 -5.78 8.42 -28.05
CA PHE A 113 -6.76 7.52 -27.48
C PHE A 113 -7.64 8.22 -26.44
N TYR A 114 -8.76 7.58 -26.11
CA TYR A 114 -9.57 7.90 -24.96
C TYR A 114 -9.83 6.64 -24.14
N TYR A 115 -10.20 6.82 -22.88
CA TYR A 115 -10.75 5.73 -22.10
C TYR A 115 -12.26 5.70 -22.27
N ARG A 116 -12.80 4.58 -22.75
CA ARG A 116 -14.19 4.22 -22.52
C ARG A 116 -14.29 3.82 -21.05
N ALA A 117 -15.07 4.57 -20.28
CA ALA A 117 -15.22 4.37 -18.86
C ALA A 117 -16.67 4.01 -18.53
N GLU A 118 -16.86 2.93 -17.77
CA GLU A 118 -18.17 2.42 -17.37
C GLU A 118 -18.34 2.49 -15.85
N SER A 119 -19.42 3.13 -15.41
CA SER A 119 -19.93 2.99 -14.04
C SER A 119 -20.81 1.76 -13.98
N ARG A 120 -20.53 0.87 -13.02
CA ARG A 120 -21.30 -0.36 -12.83
C ARG A 120 -21.76 -0.48 -11.39
N TRP A 121 -23.03 -0.80 -11.22
CA TRP A 121 -23.61 -1.11 -9.92
C TRP A 121 -24.25 -2.49 -9.95
N LYS A 122 -23.86 -3.36 -9.02
CA LYS A 122 -24.34 -4.76 -8.94
C LYS A 122 -24.36 -5.49 -10.30
N GLY A 123 -23.28 -5.42 -11.09
CA GLY A 123 -23.21 -6.07 -12.41
C GLY A 123 -23.83 -5.30 -13.57
N ARG A 124 -24.65 -4.29 -13.31
CA ARG A 124 -25.36 -3.54 -14.37
C ARG A 124 -24.58 -2.30 -14.77
N LEU A 125 -24.50 -2.07 -16.08
CA LEU A 125 -24.00 -0.81 -16.63
C LEU A 125 -24.98 0.31 -16.29
N GLU A 126 -24.53 1.29 -15.52
CA GLU A 126 -25.33 2.49 -15.22
C GLU A 126 -25.05 3.60 -16.22
N LYS A 127 -23.77 3.84 -16.52
CA LYS A 127 -23.34 4.95 -17.35
C LYS A 127 -22.06 4.63 -18.08
N MET A 128 -22.01 4.97 -19.35
CA MET A 128 -20.78 4.98 -20.14
C MET A 128 -20.36 6.43 -20.44
N ILE A 129 -19.09 6.74 -20.24
CA ILE A 129 -18.49 8.05 -20.49
C ILE A 129 -17.15 7.90 -21.21
N LYS A 130 -16.80 8.91 -22.00
CA LYS A 130 -15.49 9.00 -22.64
C LYS A 130 -14.60 9.92 -21.79
N LEU A 131 -13.48 9.41 -21.31
CA LEU A 131 -12.52 10.15 -20.52
C LEU A 131 -11.25 10.38 -21.33
N LYS A 132 -10.80 11.63 -21.40
CA LYS A 132 -9.51 11.96 -22.01
C LYS A 132 -8.39 11.63 -21.02
N PRO A 133 -7.27 11.04 -21.47
CA PRO A 133 -6.18 10.64 -20.57
C PRO A 133 -5.62 11.79 -19.73
N HIS A 134 -5.59 13.01 -20.28
CA HIS A 134 -5.09 14.19 -19.58
C HIS A 134 -6.07 14.80 -18.55
N GLN A 135 -7.32 14.33 -18.48
CA GLN A 135 -8.34 14.85 -17.56
C GLN A 135 -8.46 14.04 -16.26
N ILE A 136 -7.82 12.88 -16.23
CA ILE A 136 -7.89 11.94 -15.11
C ILE A 136 -6.51 11.47 -14.72
N ARG A 137 -6.37 11.03 -13.48
CA ARG A 137 -5.20 10.30 -12.97
C ARG A 137 -5.69 8.95 -12.48
N ILE A 138 -5.06 7.87 -12.94
CA ILE A 138 -5.34 6.53 -12.42
C ILE A 138 -4.62 6.40 -11.09
N VAL A 139 -5.37 6.16 -10.03
CA VAL A 139 -4.88 6.03 -8.66
C VAL A 139 -4.36 4.61 -8.44
N ARG A 140 -5.15 3.60 -8.79
CA ARG A 140 -4.75 2.19 -8.74
C ARG A 140 -5.70 1.33 -9.55
N LYS A 141 -5.28 0.09 -9.82
CA LYS A 141 -6.16 -0.97 -10.29
C LYS A 141 -6.96 -1.53 -9.11
N HIS A 142 -8.26 -1.70 -9.27
CA HIS A 142 -9.19 -2.09 -8.20
C HIS A 142 -9.80 -3.46 -8.52
N ASP A 143 -8.96 -4.50 -8.53
CA ASP A 143 -9.36 -5.85 -8.95
C ASP A 143 -10.42 -6.48 -8.02
N GLU A 144 -10.39 -6.16 -6.73
CA GLU A 144 -11.39 -6.62 -5.75
C GLU A 144 -12.80 -6.09 -6.05
N TYR A 145 -12.90 -4.88 -6.63
CA TYR A 145 -14.19 -4.31 -7.04
C TYR A 145 -14.86 -5.17 -8.12
N ALA A 146 -14.08 -5.81 -8.99
CA ALA A 146 -14.59 -6.72 -10.01
C ALA A 146 -15.25 -7.97 -9.41
N ALA A 147 -14.77 -8.44 -8.25
CA ALA A 147 -15.33 -9.61 -7.58
C ALA A 147 -16.73 -9.34 -7.01
N VAL A 148 -17.03 -8.09 -6.63
CA VAL A 148 -18.33 -7.68 -6.07
C VAL A 148 -19.29 -7.18 -7.14
N HIS A 149 -18.77 -6.51 -8.17
CA HIS A 149 -19.57 -5.82 -9.17
C HIS A 149 -19.58 -6.49 -10.55
N GLY A 150 -18.86 -7.60 -10.73
CA GLY A 150 -18.82 -8.40 -11.94
C GLY A 150 -18.04 -7.75 -13.09
N PRO A 151 -17.32 -8.54 -13.92
CA PRO A 151 -16.74 -8.02 -15.16
C PRO A 151 -17.85 -7.66 -16.17
N PRO A 152 -17.56 -6.79 -17.15
CA PRO A 152 -18.49 -6.56 -18.26
C PRO A 152 -18.75 -7.86 -19.03
N GLU A 153 -20.02 -8.24 -19.19
CA GLU A 153 -20.42 -9.16 -20.26
C GLU A 153 -19.95 -8.54 -21.58
N LYS A 154 -19.19 -9.32 -22.37
CA LYS A 154 -18.73 -8.90 -23.69
C LYS A 154 -19.95 -8.62 -24.56
N LEU A 155 -20.15 -7.35 -24.93
CA LEU A 155 -21.03 -6.95 -26.03
C LEU A 155 -20.36 -7.25 -27.37
#